data_AF-A0A0Q0EKA7-F1
#
_entry.id   AF-A0A0Q0EKA7-F1
#
_cell.length_a   1.000
_cell.length_b   1.000
_cell.length_c   1.000
_cell.angle_alpha   90.00
_cell.angle_beta   90.00
_cell.angle_gamma   90.00
#
_symmetry.space_group_name_H-M   'P 1'
#
loop_
_entity.id
_entity.type
_entity.pdbx_description
1 polymer ?
#
loop_
_entity_poly.entity_id
_entity_poly.type
_entity_poly.pdbx_seq_one_letter_code
_entity_poly.pdbx_strand_id
1 'polypeptide(L)'
;MMNDKKTLEELRHAELLKSIESIKAPLSVMALLGLLDELYSREERRALYSEYEALRSASHAGYEALMAACATVEPGIGWDAREQKYGKETATEHMRPHMEALEAKKKTDQKVADFEAKHPQIKRLVRLKSEIGKGQYE
;
A
#
# COMPACT_ATOMS: atom_id res chain seq x y z
N MET A 1 42.11 22.12 0.09
CA MET A 1 40.81 22.34 0.78
C MET A 1 39.94 23.13 -0.18
N MET A 2 39.00 22.48 -0.87
CA MET A 2 38.08 23.16 -1.78
C MET A 2 36.93 23.77 -0.96
N ASN A 3 36.58 25.02 -1.26
CA ASN A 3 35.49 25.75 -0.61
C ASN A 3 34.15 25.16 -1.07
N ASP A 4 33.63 24.17 -0.34
CA ASP A 4 32.26 23.65 -0.47
C ASP A 4 31.20 24.59 0.12
N LYS A 5 31.36 25.90 -0.06
CA LYS A 5 30.33 26.87 0.36
C LYS A 5 29.49 27.24 -0.85
N LYS A 6 28.26 26.72 -0.87
CA LYS A 6 27.24 27.14 -1.82
C LYS A 6 27.12 28.66 -1.83
N THR A 7 26.99 29.23 -3.02
CA THR A 7 26.78 30.67 -3.17
C THR A 7 25.40 31.06 -2.63
N LEU A 8 25.23 32.33 -2.26
CA LEU A 8 23.92 32.85 -1.80
C LEU A 8 22.83 32.63 -2.86
N GLU A 9 23.18 32.72 -4.15
CA GLU A 9 22.27 32.43 -5.26
C GLU A 9 21.89 30.95 -5.32
N GLU A 10 22.85 30.03 -5.14
CA GLU A 10 22.57 28.59 -5.08
C GLU A 10 21.65 28.23 -3.90
N LEU A 11 21.80 28.90 -2.75
CA LEU A 11 20.92 28.73 -1.60
C LEU A 11 19.49 29.24 -1.91
N ARG A 12 19.36 30.43 -2.51
CA ARG A 12 18.07 30.98 -2.93
C ARG A 12 17.38 30.13 -3.99
N HIS A 13 18.13 29.62 -4.97
CA HIS A 13 17.60 28.71 -5.99
C HIS A 13 17.11 27.41 -5.35
N ALA A 14 17.84 26.84 -4.39
CA ALA A 14 17.41 25.64 -3.68
C ALA A 14 16.14 25.89 -2.84
N GLU A 15 16.04 27.03 -2.16
CA GLU A 15 14.83 27.42 -1.42
C GLU A 15 13.62 27.62 -2.33
N LEU A 16 13.82 28.23 -3.50
CA LEU A 16 12.77 28.40 -4.49
C LEU A 16 12.28 27.06 -5.05
N LEU A 17 13.20 26.16 -5.42
CA LEU A 17 12.85 24.82 -5.88
C LEU A 17 12.08 24.04 -4.81
N LYS A 18 12.55 24.08 -3.55
CA LYS A 18 11.85 23.47 -2.42
C LYS A 18 10.43 24.01 -2.25
N SER A 19 10.25 25.33 -2.42
CA SER A 19 8.94 25.98 -2.33
C SER A 19 8.01 25.61 -3.49
N ILE A 20 8.56 25.43 -4.70
CA ILE A 20 7.78 24.94 -5.87
C ILE A 20 7.38 23.47 -5.67
N GLU A 21 8.28 22.65 -5.13
CA GLU A 21 8.02 21.24 -4.85
C GLU A 21 6.94 21.07 -3.78
N SER A 22 6.94 21.91 -2.74
CA SER A 22 5.97 21.83 -1.65
C SER A 22 4.52 22.13 -2.08
N ILE A 23 4.31 22.98 -3.09
CA ILE A 23 2.97 23.32 -3.60
C ILE A 23 2.43 22.33 -4.62
N LYS A 24 3.28 21.49 -5.22
CA LYS A 24 2.90 20.56 -6.30
C LYS A 24 1.84 19.55 -5.86
N ALA A 25 2.00 18.93 -4.69
CA ALA A 25 1.06 17.92 -4.20
C ALA A 25 -0.32 18.53 -3.84
N PRO A 26 -0.41 19.64 -3.08
CA PRO A 26 -1.68 20.35 -2.85
C PRO A 26 -2.42 20.73 -4.14
N LEU A 27 -1.73 21.31 -5.11
CA LEU A 27 -2.33 21.68 -6.41
C LEU A 27 -2.84 20.46 -7.17
N SER A 28 -2.08 19.36 -7.15
CA SER A 28 -2.50 18.10 -7.77
C SER A 28 -3.76 17.53 -7.12
N VAL A 29 -3.91 17.67 -5.80
CA VAL A 29 -5.13 17.26 -5.08
C VAL A 29 -6.31 18.14 -5.44
N MET A 30 -6.14 19.47 -5.49
CA MET A 30 -7.21 20.39 -5.88
C MET A 30 -7.71 20.10 -7.30
N ALA A 31 -6.79 19.94 -8.26
CA ALA A 31 -7.15 19.59 -9.64
C ALA A 31 -7.89 18.24 -9.72
N LEU A 32 -7.44 17.23 -8.96
CA LEU A 32 -8.09 15.92 -8.94
C LEU A 32 -9.46 15.95 -8.25
N LEU A 33 -9.66 16.78 -7.23
CA LEU A 33 -10.96 16.99 -6.59
C LEU A 33 -11.96 17.61 -7.57
N GLY A 34 -11.54 18.62 -8.34
CA GLY A 34 -12.38 19.21 -9.38
C GLY A 34 -12.79 18.19 -10.45
N LEU A 35 -11.84 17.36 -10.93
CA LEU A 35 -12.16 16.30 -11.89
C LEU A 35 -13.14 15.26 -11.31
N LEU A 36 -13.02 14.93 -10.03
CA LEU A 36 -13.93 13.99 -9.39
C LEU A 36 -15.35 14.53 -9.22
N ASP A 37 -15.53 15.85 -9.16
CA ASP A 37 -16.86 16.48 -9.14
C ASP A 37 -17.59 16.28 -10.48
N GLU A 38 -16.86 16.12 -11.59
CA GLU A 38 -17.43 15.79 -12.90
C GLU A 38 -17.76 14.29 -13.06
N LEU A 39 -16.99 13.42 -12.39
CA LEU A 39 -17.10 11.97 -12.56
C LEU A 39 -18.03 11.29 -11.55
N TYR A 40 -18.17 11.88 -10.37
CA TYR A 40 -18.93 11.30 -9.26
C TYR A 40 -19.64 12.39 -8.48
N SER A 41 -20.90 12.13 -8.14
CA SER A 41 -21.59 12.91 -7.11
C SER A 41 -20.84 12.83 -5.77
N ARG A 42 -21.13 13.79 -4.90
CA ARG A 42 -20.55 13.84 -3.55
C ARG A 42 -20.87 12.57 -2.74
N GLU A 43 -22.07 12.02 -2.91
CA GLU A 43 -22.56 10.83 -2.21
C GLU A 43 -21.84 9.58 -2.71
N GLU A 44 -21.75 9.39 -4.03
CA GLU A 44 -21.00 8.29 -4.64
C GLU A 44 -19.53 8.31 -4.22
N ARG A 45 -18.89 9.49 -4.23
CA ARG A 45 -17.50 9.63 -3.81
C ARG A 45 -17.31 9.21 -2.34
N ARG A 46 -18.24 9.60 -1.46
CA ARG A 46 -18.19 9.21 -0.05
C ARG A 46 -18.31 7.69 0.09
N ALA A 47 -19.22 7.06 -0.64
CA ALA A 47 -19.39 5.61 -0.65
C ALA A 47 -18.12 4.90 -1.14
N LEU A 48 -17.56 5.35 -2.27
CA LEU A 48 -16.32 4.79 -2.84
C LEU A 48 -15.13 4.93 -1.90
N TYR A 49 -15.04 6.02 -1.12
CA TYR A 49 -14.00 6.14 -0.11
C TYR A 49 -14.15 5.13 1.00
N SER A 50 -15.35 5.00 1.57
CA SER A 50 -15.61 4.05 2.65
C SER A 50 -15.40 2.61 2.20
N GLU A 51 -15.80 2.27 0.97
CA GLU A 51 -15.54 0.96 0.37
C GLU A 51 -14.04 0.71 0.23
N TYR A 52 -13.29 1.65 -0.35
CA TYR A 52 -11.86 1.48 -0.56
C TYR A 52 -11.08 1.38 0.75
N GLU A 53 -11.46 2.16 1.76
CA GLU A 53 -10.88 2.10 3.10
C GLU A 53 -11.12 0.73 3.75
N ALA A 54 -12.36 0.22 3.67
CA ALA A 54 -12.71 -1.11 4.17
C ALA A 54 -11.92 -2.22 3.45
N LEU A 55 -11.78 -2.14 2.13
CA LEU A 55 -10.99 -3.11 1.34
C LEU A 55 -9.51 -3.10 1.74
N ARG A 56 -8.92 -1.91 1.92
CA ARG A 56 -7.52 -1.78 2.35
C ARG A 56 -7.31 -2.28 3.78
N SER A 57 -8.25 -1.98 4.68
CA SER A 57 -8.22 -2.48 6.05
C SER A 57 -8.31 -4.01 6.09
N ALA A 58 -9.21 -4.61 5.30
CA ALA A 58 -9.34 -6.06 5.19
C ALA A 58 -8.09 -6.71 4.59
N SER A 59 -7.48 -6.12 3.56
CA SER A 59 -6.21 -6.60 2.99
C SER A 59 -5.07 -6.55 4.01
N HIS A 60 -4.98 -5.48 4.80
CA HIS A 60 -4.00 -5.37 5.88
C HIS A 60 -4.26 -6.41 6.99
N ALA A 61 -5.50 -6.61 7.42
CA ALA A 61 -5.85 -7.68 8.36
C ALA A 61 -5.50 -9.08 7.82
N GLY A 62 -5.72 -9.31 6.52
CA GLY A 62 -5.31 -10.56 5.85
C GLY A 62 -3.79 -10.75 5.81
N TYR A 63 -3.02 -9.67 5.68
CA TYR A 63 -1.57 -9.72 5.81
C TYR A 63 -1.14 -10.09 7.23
N GLU A 64 -1.70 -9.43 8.26
CA GLU A 64 -1.41 -9.77 9.66
C GLU A 64 -1.77 -11.22 9.99
N ALA A 65 -2.92 -11.70 9.49
CA ALA A 65 -3.33 -13.09 9.65
C ALA A 65 -2.37 -14.07 8.96
N LEU A 66 -1.88 -13.75 7.76
CA LEU A 66 -0.86 -14.55 7.07
C LEU A 66 0.46 -14.57 7.85
N MET A 67 0.90 -13.44 8.39
CA MET A 67 2.13 -13.36 9.18
C MET A 67 2.01 -14.11 10.52
N ALA A 68 0.81 -14.15 11.10
CA ALA A 68 0.52 -14.94 12.30
C ALA A 68 0.28 -16.43 12.01
N ALA A 69 -0.01 -16.80 10.76
CA ALA A 69 -0.23 -18.19 10.35
C ALA A 69 1.10 -18.96 10.32
N CYS A 70 1.49 -19.49 11.47
CA CYS A 70 2.62 -20.41 11.57
C CYS A 70 2.25 -21.76 10.97
N ALA A 71 3.03 -22.21 9.98
CA ALA A 71 3.04 -23.62 9.62
C ALA A 71 3.50 -24.44 10.85
N THR A 72 2.91 -25.61 11.09
CA THR A 72 3.25 -26.47 12.24
C THR A 72 4.53 -27.27 11.98
N VAL A 73 5.50 -26.63 11.36
CA VAL A 73 6.70 -27.25 10.81
C VAL A 73 7.84 -27.16 11.81
N GLU A 74 8.64 -28.21 11.87
CA GLU A 74 9.85 -28.21 12.68
C GLU A 74 10.84 -27.15 12.15
N PRO A 75 11.38 -26.27 13.01
CA PRO A 75 12.34 -25.26 12.60
C PRO A 75 13.61 -25.89 12.00
N GLY A 76 14.17 -25.27 10.96
CA GLY A 76 15.48 -25.64 10.41
C GLY A 76 15.50 -26.82 9.44
N ILE A 77 14.36 -27.47 9.16
CA ILE A 77 14.26 -28.49 8.09
C ILE A 77 13.48 -27.97 6.88
N GLY A 78 14.03 -28.18 5.68
CA GLY A 78 13.39 -27.83 4.40
C GLY A 78 12.28 -28.80 3.99
N TRP A 79 11.61 -28.51 2.88
CA TRP A 79 10.50 -29.31 2.36
C TRP A 79 10.88 -30.79 2.12
N ASP A 80 11.97 -31.04 1.39
CA ASP A 80 12.39 -32.40 1.05
C ASP A 80 12.70 -33.25 2.30
N ALA A 81 13.33 -32.65 3.31
CA ALA A 81 13.61 -33.31 4.58
C ALA A 81 12.33 -33.62 5.38
N ARG A 82 11.30 -32.76 5.28
CA ARG A 82 9.99 -33.02 5.90
C ARG A 82 9.25 -34.14 5.18
N GLU A 83 9.28 -34.16 3.85
CA GLU A 83 8.62 -35.22 3.07
C GLU A 83 9.26 -36.58 3.35
N GLN A 84 10.60 -36.64 3.47
CA GLN A 84 11.30 -37.86 3.89
C GLN A 84 10.97 -38.29 5.32
N LYS A 85 10.81 -37.34 6.26
CA LYS A 85 10.58 -37.65 7.68
C LYS A 85 9.13 -38.02 8.01
N TYR A 86 8.16 -37.29 7.44
CA TYR A 86 6.74 -37.37 7.82
C TYR A 86 5.85 -37.94 6.71
N GLY A 87 6.38 -38.11 5.50
CA GLY A 87 5.60 -38.38 4.31
C GLY A 87 4.96 -37.11 3.73
N LYS A 88 4.62 -37.17 2.45
CA LYS A 88 4.10 -36.04 1.67
C LYS A 88 2.80 -35.47 2.22
N GLU A 89 1.86 -36.34 2.62
CA GLU A 89 0.55 -35.92 3.14
C GLU A 89 0.70 -35.12 4.43
N THR A 90 1.42 -35.66 5.42
CA THR A 90 1.66 -34.99 6.71
C THR A 90 2.46 -33.68 6.53
N ALA A 91 3.47 -33.66 5.66
CA ALA A 91 4.24 -32.45 5.38
C ALA A 91 3.37 -31.34 4.73
N THR A 92 2.42 -31.73 3.88
CA THR A 92 1.44 -30.82 3.28
C THR A 92 0.47 -30.29 4.32
N GLU A 93 -0.03 -31.15 5.20
CA GLU A 93 -0.90 -30.79 6.32
C GLU A 93 -0.26 -29.78 7.26
N HIS A 94 1.04 -29.89 7.54
CA HIS A 94 1.74 -28.90 8.36
C HIS A 94 1.80 -27.50 7.73
N MET A 95 1.79 -27.41 6.39
CA MET A 95 1.77 -26.15 5.65
C MET A 95 0.36 -25.61 5.41
N ARG A 96 -0.68 -26.43 5.60
CA ARG A 96 -2.07 -26.09 5.28
C ARG A 96 -2.54 -24.78 5.91
N PRO A 97 -2.32 -24.48 7.20
CA PRO A 97 -2.77 -23.22 7.80
C PRO A 97 -2.19 -21.98 7.10
N HIS A 98 -0.89 -22.03 6.75
CA HIS A 98 -0.23 -20.94 6.03
C HIS A 98 -0.77 -20.81 4.60
N MET A 99 -1.00 -21.93 3.91
CA MET A 99 -1.59 -21.92 2.55
C MET A 99 -3.02 -21.35 2.56
N GLU A 100 -3.85 -21.74 3.52
CA GLU A 100 -5.22 -21.23 3.68
C GLU A 100 -5.22 -19.72 3.95
N ALA A 101 -4.36 -19.23 4.85
CA ALA A 101 -4.20 -17.81 5.11
C ALA A 101 -3.72 -17.03 3.88
N LEU A 102 -2.78 -17.61 3.11
CA LEU A 102 -2.26 -17.01 1.88
C LEU A 102 -3.36 -16.88 0.82
N GLU A 103 -4.17 -17.92 0.61
CA GLU A 103 -5.28 -17.89 -0.33
C GLU A 103 -6.38 -16.91 0.11
N ALA A 104 -6.66 -16.81 1.41
CA ALA A 104 -7.60 -15.81 1.95
C ALA A 104 -7.10 -14.37 1.69
N LYS A 105 -5.80 -14.12 1.89
CA LYS A 105 -5.19 -12.82 1.57
C LYS A 105 -5.29 -12.51 0.08
N LYS A 106 -4.92 -13.45 -0.80
CA LYS A 106 -5.01 -13.27 -2.26
C LYS A 106 -6.41 -12.88 -2.71
N LYS A 107 -7.45 -13.55 -2.19
CA LYS A 107 -8.85 -13.21 -2.50
C LYS A 107 -9.20 -11.78 -2.09
N THR A 108 -8.67 -11.32 -0.95
CA THR A 108 -8.92 -9.95 -0.47
C THR A 108 -8.15 -8.93 -1.30
N ASP A 109 -6.88 -9.19 -1.61
CA ASP A 109 -6.06 -8.33 -2.46
C ASP A 109 -6.63 -8.21 -3.88
N GLN A 110 -7.22 -9.29 -4.42
CA GLN A 110 -7.89 -9.25 -5.71
C GLN A 110 -9.05 -8.26 -5.72
N LYS A 111 -9.84 -8.19 -4.64
CA LYS A 111 -10.92 -7.19 -4.52
C LYS A 111 -10.36 -5.76 -4.49
N VAL A 112 -9.23 -5.54 -3.83
CA VAL A 112 -8.53 -4.25 -3.86
C VAL A 112 -8.10 -3.91 -5.29
N ALA A 113 -7.47 -4.85 -5.99
CA ALA A 113 -7.03 -4.66 -7.37
C ALA A 113 -8.19 -4.37 -8.32
N ASP A 114 -9.30 -5.10 -8.20
CA ASP A 114 -10.51 -4.89 -9.00
C ASP A 114 -11.13 -3.52 -8.76
N PHE A 115 -11.19 -3.08 -7.49
CA PHE A 115 -11.64 -1.74 -7.13
C PHE A 115 -10.73 -0.67 -7.74
N GLU A 116 -9.41 -0.83 -7.60
CA GLU A 116 -8.41 0.11 -8.12
C GLU A 116 -8.44 0.21 -9.66
N ALA A 117 -8.73 -0.89 -10.34
CA ALA A 117 -8.90 -0.92 -11.79
C ALA A 117 -10.16 -0.16 -12.24
N LYS A 118 -11.26 -0.27 -11.49
CA LYS A 118 -12.53 0.42 -11.78
C LYS A 118 -12.51 1.90 -11.39
N HIS A 119 -11.80 2.27 -10.33
CA HIS A 119 -11.80 3.61 -9.76
C HIS A 119 -10.40 4.22 -9.61
N PRO A 120 -9.64 4.38 -10.72
CA PRO A 120 -8.24 4.82 -10.67
C PRO A 120 -8.06 6.24 -10.09
N GLN A 121 -9.05 7.12 -10.27
CA GLN A 121 -9.01 8.47 -9.72
C GLN A 121 -9.17 8.48 -8.19
N ILE A 122 -9.98 7.57 -7.63
CA ILE A 122 -10.13 7.40 -6.18
C ILE A 122 -8.82 6.91 -5.57
N LYS A 123 -8.19 5.89 -6.17
CA LYS A 123 -6.85 5.42 -5.78
C LYS A 123 -5.83 6.57 -5.78
N ARG A 124 -5.76 7.32 -6.88
CA ARG A 124 -4.81 8.43 -7.03
C ARG A 124 -5.02 9.50 -5.96
N LEU A 125 -6.26 9.82 -5.63
CA LEU A 125 -6.56 10.82 -4.62
C LEU A 125 -6.21 10.36 -3.21
N VAL A 126 -6.49 9.10 -2.85
CA VAL A 126 -6.09 8.56 -1.55
C VAL A 126 -4.56 8.57 -1.40
N ARG A 127 -3.82 8.20 -2.45
CA ARG A 127 -2.36 8.29 -2.46
C ARG A 127 -1.88 9.73 -2.23
N LEU A 128 -2.37 10.69 -3.02
CA LEU A 128 -1.97 12.09 -2.90
C LEU A 128 -2.31 12.69 -1.52
N LYS A 129 -3.47 12.33 -0.94
CA LYS A 129 -3.83 12.72 0.43
C LYS A 129 -2.82 12.21 1.46
N SER A 130 -2.33 10.98 1.29
CA SER A 130 -1.29 10.43 2.16
C SER A 130 0.07 11.10 2.00
N GLU A 131 0.41 11.57 0.79
CA GLU A 131 1.65 12.31 0.53
C GLU A 131 1.63 13.70 1.20
N ILE A 132 0.48 14.38 1.18
CA ILE A 132 0.28 15.65 1.90
C ILE A 132 0.37 15.45 3.42
N GLY A 133 -0.24 14.38 3.95
CA GLY A 133 -0.19 14.09 5.39
C GLY A 133 1.21 13.73 5.91
N LYS A 134 2.05 13.14 5.06
CA LYS A 134 3.46 12.81 5.41
C LYS A 134 4.37 14.03 5.40
N GLY A 135 4.17 14.96 4.46
CA GLY A 135 4.98 16.18 4.36
C GLY A 135 4.81 17.20 5.49
N GLN A 136 3.90 16.95 6.45
CA GLN A 136 3.74 17.77 7.66
C GLN A 136 4.62 17.32 8.83
N TYR A 137 5.39 16.22 8.69
CA TYR A 137 6.19 15.61 9.76
C TYR A 137 7.66 15.33 9.36
N GLU A 138 8.15 15.89 8.26
CA GLU A 138 9.57 15.93 7.88
C GLU A 138 10.09 17.38 7.87
#